data_AF-A0A382RKZ3-F1
#
_entry.id   AF-A0A382RKZ3-F1
#
_cell.length_a   1.000
_cell.length_b   1.000
_cell.length_c   1.000
_cell.angle_alpha   90.00
_cell.angle_beta   90.00
_cell.angle_gamma   90.00
#
_symmetry.space_group_name_H-M   'P 1'
#
loop_
_entity.id
_entity.type
_entity.pdbx_description
1 polymer ?
#
loop_
_entity_poly.entity_id
_entity_poly.type
_entity_poly.pdbx_seq_one_letter_code
_entity_poly.pdbx_strand_id
1 'polypeptide(L)'
;VNTTTSSQEAAWNPRTWRNHVALQQPQWPDGDTHEAALEQLSSLPPLVFAGEARELTERLADVAAGRAFLLQAGDCAESFDTSADSIRDRLRVILQMAVVLTY
;
A
#
# COMPACT_ATOMS: atom_id res chain seq x y z
N VAL A 1 -47.42 -3.16 -3.27
CA VAL A 1 -46.73 -2.16 -2.43
C VAL A 1 -45.24 -2.31 -2.71
N ASN A 2 -44.67 -1.39 -3.48
CA ASN A 2 -43.23 -1.36 -3.80
C ASN A 2 -42.46 -0.82 -2.59
N THR A 3 -41.47 -1.55 -2.11
CA THR A 3 -40.39 -0.99 -1.29
C THR A 3 -39.08 -1.53 -1.81
N THR A 4 -38.56 -0.88 -2.85
CA THR A 4 -37.17 -0.93 -3.26
C THR A 4 -36.38 -0.17 -2.20
N THR A 5 -35.75 -0.87 -1.26
CA THR A 5 -34.77 -0.25 -0.35
C THR A 5 -33.49 -0.05 -1.13
N SER A 6 -33.34 1.08 -1.81
CA SER A 6 -32.05 1.51 -2.32
C SER A 6 -31.19 1.94 -1.14
N SER A 7 -30.29 1.07 -0.68
CA SER A 7 -29.16 1.48 0.16
C SER A 7 -28.37 2.52 -0.64
N GLN A 8 -28.45 3.80 -0.24
CA GLN A 8 -27.50 4.81 -0.70
C GLN A 8 -26.11 4.37 -0.24
N GLU A 9 -25.31 3.80 -1.13
CA GLU A 9 -23.88 3.68 -0.92
C GLU A 9 -23.34 5.10 -0.73
N ALA A 10 -22.84 5.39 0.47
CA ALA A 10 -22.18 6.66 0.75
C ALA A 10 -21.03 6.83 -0.26
N ALA A 11 -20.98 7.99 -0.93
CA ALA A 11 -19.95 8.27 -1.92
C ALA A 11 -18.55 8.09 -1.30
N TRP A 12 -17.71 7.28 -1.95
CA TRP A 12 -16.38 6.96 -1.46
C TRP A 12 -15.50 8.21 -1.36
N ASN A 13 -14.76 8.32 -0.27
CA ASN A 13 -13.67 9.28 -0.10
C ASN A 13 -12.62 8.67 0.87
N PRO A 14 -11.38 9.20 0.94
CA PRO A 14 -10.34 8.62 1.78
C PRO A 14 -10.64 8.54 3.29
N ARG A 15 -11.70 9.17 3.80
CA ARG A 15 -12.11 9.05 5.23
C ARG A 15 -13.18 8.00 5.48
N THR A 16 -13.84 7.46 4.44
CA THR A 16 -14.98 6.52 4.63
C THR A 16 -14.60 5.23 5.34
N TRP A 17 -13.33 4.79 5.27
CA TRP A 17 -12.85 3.60 5.98
C TRP A 17 -13.05 3.68 7.51
N ARG A 18 -13.05 4.89 8.08
CA ARG A 18 -13.25 5.12 9.53
C ARG A 18 -14.64 4.73 10.02
N ASN A 19 -15.60 4.54 9.11
CA ASN A 19 -16.94 4.07 9.43
C ASN A 19 -17.02 2.55 9.58
N HIS A 20 -15.92 1.84 9.35
CA HIS A 20 -15.81 0.39 9.46
C HIS A 20 -14.91 -0.01 10.64
N VAL A 21 -15.08 -1.24 11.13
CA VAL A 21 -14.22 -1.80 12.18
C VAL A 21 -12.82 -2.04 11.63
N ALA A 22 -11.84 -1.29 12.14
CA ALA A 22 -10.42 -1.51 11.88
C ALA A 22 -9.77 -2.17 13.12
N LEU A 23 -9.31 -3.41 12.95
CA LEU A 23 -8.50 -4.12 13.96
C LEU A 23 -7.07 -3.56 14.01
N GLN A 24 -6.20 -4.12 14.85
CA GLN A 24 -4.74 -3.83 14.90
C GLN A 24 -4.35 -2.34 14.90
N GLN A 25 -5.27 -1.44 15.29
CA GLN A 25 -4.99 -0.03 15.39
C GLN A 25 -4.28 0.24 16.73
N PRO A 26 -3.18 1.02 16.72
CA PRO A 26 -2.57 1.45 17.96
C PRO A 26 -3.53 2.37 18.74
N GLN A 27 -3.46 2.28 20.07
CA GLN A 27 -4.12 3.23 20.95
C GLN A 27 -3.19 4.44 21.13
N TRP A 28 -3.41 5.49 20.35
CA TRP A 28 -2.65 6.74 20.48
C TRP A 28 -3.05 7.45 21.79
N PRO A 29 -2.09 7.82 22.65
CA PRO A 29 -2.39 8.38 23.96
C PRO A 29 -2.91 9.83 23.89
N ASP A 30 -2.56 10.57 22.84
CA ASP A 30 -2.96 11.96 22.61
C ASP A 30 -3.56 12.12 21.21
N GLY A 31 -4.83 12.53 21.16
CA GLY A 31 -5.55 12.76 19.92
C GLY A 31 -5.07 14.00 19.15
N ASP A 32 -4.63 15.04 19.86
CA ASP A 32 -4.21 16.30 19.23
C ASP A 32 -2.87 16.12 18.54
N THR A 33 -1.90 15.48 19.20
CA THR A 33 -0.61 15.12 18.59
C THR A 33 -0.78 14.17 17.39
N HIS A 34 -1.73 13.23 17.47
CA HIS A 34 -2.04 12.32 16.36
C HIS A 34 -2.59 13.07 15.14
N GLU A 35 -3.57 13.95 15.31
CA GLU A 35 -4.11 14.74 14.19
C GLU A 35 -3.05 15.71 13.62
N ALA A 36 -2.20 16.31 14.46
CA ALA A 36 -1.09 17.16 14.00
C ALA A 36 -0.10 16.37 13.12
N ALA A 37 0.23 15.12 13.49
CA ALA A 37 1.08 14.27 12.66
C ALA A 37 0.42 13.91 11.31
N LEU A 38 -0.89 13.66 11.30
CA LEU A 38 -1.64 13.41 10.06
C LEU A 38 -1.66 14.64 9.14
N GLU A 39 -1.85 15.83 9.69
CA GLU A 39 -1.83 17.09 8.93
C GLU A 39 -0.45 17.31 8.30
N GLN A 40 0.62 17.14 9.08
CA GLN A 40 1.99 17.25 8.57
C GLN A 40 2.24 16.26 7.43
N LEU A 41 1.93 14.98 7.61
CA LEU A 41 2.12 13.95 6.57
C LEU A 41 1.31 14.24 5.30
N SER A 42 0.10 14.80 5.43
CA SER A 42 -0.75 15.13 4.28
C SER A 42 -0.19 16.25 3.39
N SER A 43 0.71 17.08 3.95
CA SER A 43 1.36 18.18 3.23
C SER A 43 2.64 17.76 2.48
N LEU A 44 3.17 16.57 2.77
CA LEU A 44 4.41 16.08 2.15
C LEU A 44 4.17 15.57 0.72
N PRO A 45 5.21 15.61 -0.14
CA PRO A 45 5.11 15.03 -1.47
C PRO A 45 4.76 13.53 -1.43
N PRO A 46 3.99 13.03 -2.41
CA PRO A 46 3.69 11.60 -2.50
C PRO A 46 4.96 10.80 -2.82
N LEU A 47 5.01 9.56 -2.33
CA LEU A 47 6.14 8.64 -2.61
C LEU A 47 6.13 8.07 -4.03
N VAL A 48 4.95 7.97 -4.65
CA VAL A 48 4.75 7.41 -5.99
C VAL A 48 3.73 8.23 -6.77
N PHE A 49 3.85 8.22 -8.09
CA PHE A 49 2.91 8.86 -9.00
C PHE A 49 1.76 7.92 -9.38
N ALA A 50 0.59 8.49 -9.68
CA ALA A 50 -0.58 7.72 -10.10
C ALA A 50 -0.35 6.94 -11.42
N GLY A 51 0.61 7.35 -12.26
CA GLY A 51 0.99 6.61 -13.47
C GLY A 51 1.64 5.27 -13.14
N GLU A 52 2.57 5.26 -12.17
CA GLU A 52 3.30 4.06 -11.75
C GLU A 52 2.35 3.00 -11.14
N ALA A 53 1.35 3.44 -10.38
CA ALA A 53 0.33 2.53 -9.83
C ALA A 53 -0.55 1.89 -10.92
N ARG A 54 -0.88 2.64 -11.99
CA ARG A 54 -1.63 2.10 -13.13
C ARG A 54 -0.80 1.11 -13.93
N GLU A 55 0.46 1.44 -14.18
CA GLU A 55 1.39 0.53 -14.85
C GLU A 55 1.57 -0.78 -14.07
N LEU A 56 1.72 -0.71 -12.74
CA LEU A 56 1.76 -1.91 -11.90
C LEU A 56 0.46 -2.73 -12.01
N THR A 57 -0.70 -2.06 -12.05
CA THR A 57 -2.01 -2.73 -12.21
C THR A 57 -2.10 -3.49 -13.52
N GLU A 58 -1.63 -2.90 -14.63
CA GLU A 58 -1.57 -3.56 -15.94
C GLU A 58 -0.66 -4.80 -15.91
N ARG A 59 0.54 -4.70 -15.32
CA ARG A 59 1.46 -5.84 -15.15
C ARG A 59 0.88 -6.94 -14.26
N LEU A 60 0.15 -6.59 -13.21
CA LEU A 60 -0.55 -7.57 -12.36
C LEU A 60 -1.69 -8.27 -13.10
N ALA A 61 -2.32 -7.60 -14.07
CA ALA A 61 -3.33 -8.25 -14.93
C ALA A 61 -2.71 -9.36 -15.80
N ASP A 62 -1.46 -9.19 -16.26
CA ASP A 62 -0.72 -10.27 -16.93
C ASP A 62 -0.45 -11.46 -15.99
N VAL A 63 -0.10 -11.19 -14.73
CA VAL A 63 0.08 -12.24 -13.71
C VAL A 63 -1.22 -13.00 -13.48
N ALA A 64 -2.34 -12.30 -13.28
CA ALA A 64 -3.65 -12.91 -13.06
C ALA A 64 -4.11 -13.75 -14.26
N ALA A 65 -3.70 -13.39 -15.48
CA ALA A 65 -3.98 -14.14 -16.69
C ALA A 65 -2.96 -15.26 -16.98
N GLY A 66 -2.03 -15.53 -16.07
CA GLY A 66 -1.01 -16.58 -16.22
C GLY A 66 0.07 -16.28 -17.26
N ARG A 67 0.23 -15.00 -17.65
CA ARG A 67 1.23 -14.54 -18.63
C ARG A 67 2.52 -14.03 -17.99
N ALA A 68 2.54 -13.82 -16.68
CA ALA A 68 3.69 -13.33 -15.92
C ALA A 68 3.71 -13.94 -14.51
N PHE A 69 4.83 -13.76 -13.80
CA PHE A 69 5.01 -14.19 -12.41
C PHE A 69 5.27 -12.97 -11.50
N LEU A 70 4.70 -12.96 -10.29
CA LEU A 70 4.94 -11.91 -9.29
C LEU A 70 5.96 -12.38 -8.26
N LEU A 71 7.11 -11.69 -8.19
CA LEU A 71 8.05 -11.80 -7.07
C LEU A 71 7.87 -10.60 -6.14
N GLN A 72 7.47 -10.85 -4.90
CA GLN A 72 7.43 -9.86 -3.83
C GLN A 72 8.28 -10.36 -2.66
N ALA A 73 9.30 -9.59 -2.27
CA ALA A 73 10.23 -9.92 -1.20
C ALA A 73 10.72 -8.64 -0.52
N GLY A 74 11.04 -8.75 0.77
CA GLY A 74 11.47 -7.62 1.59
C GLY A 74 11.62 -8.02 3.06
N ASP A 75 11.88 -7.03 3.91
CA ASP A 75 11.97 -7.25 5.35
C ASP A 75 10.58 -7.55 5.94
N CYS A 76 10.56 -8.30 7.05
CA CYS A 76 9.33 -8.55 7.81
C CYS A 76 8.83 -7.25 8.48
N ALA A 77 9.75 -6.46 9.01
CA ALA A 77 9.52 -5.13 9.55
C ALA A 77 10.78 -4.29 9.31
N GLU A 78 10.62 -3.15 8.67
CA GLU A 78 11.73 -2.22 8.43
C GLU A 78 12.02 -1.40 9.70
N SER A 79 13.30 -1.19 10.01
CA SER A 79 13.75 -0.34 11.13
C SER A 79 14.16 1.04 10.65
N PHE A 80 14.12 2.03 11.54
CA PHE A 80 14.70 3.36 11.28
C PHE A 80 16.21 3.33 11.06
N ASP A 81 16.91 2.26 11.47
CA ASP A 81 18.35 2.05 11.23
C ASP A 81 18.67 1.57 9.80
N THR A 82 17.70 1.62 8.89
CA THR A 82 17.89 1.21 7.50
C THR A 82 18.92 2.09 6.79
N SER A 83 19.93 1.45 6.21
CA SER A 83 21.04 2.12 5.49
C SER A 83 20.97 1.89 3.99
N ALA A 84 21.64 2.76 3.22
CA ALA A 84 21.74 2.60 1.76
C ALA A 84 22.37 1.26 1.35
N ASP A 85 23.33 0.75 2.13
CA ASP A 85 23.95 -0.56 1.87
C ASP A 85 22.96 -1.70 2.11
N SER A 86 22.17 -1.63 3.19
CA SER A 86 21.13 -2.64 3.45
C SER A 86 20.06 -2.68 2.34
N ILE A 87 19.65 -1.52 1.83
CA ILE A 87 18.70 -1.41 0.71
C ILE A 87 19.31 -2.01 -0.57
N ARG A 88 20.57 -1.69 -0.86
CA ARG A 88 21.29 -2.19 -2.03
C ARG A 88 21.40 -3.72 -2.00
N ASP A 89 21.77 -4.28 -0.86
CA ASP A 89 21.96 -5.72 -0.71
C ASP A 89 20.64 -6.46 -0.85
N ARG A 90 19.54 -5.94 -0.29
CA ARG A 90 18.18 -6.49 -0.51
C ARG A 90 17.80 -6.44 -1.99
N LEU A 91 17.97 -5.29 -2.65
CA LEU A 91 17.65 -5.15 -4.07
C LEU A 91 18.44 -6.15 -4.93
N ARG A 92 19.73 -6.37 -4.62
CA ARG A 92 20.56 -7.34 -5.31
C ARG A 92 19.99 -8.76 -5.21
N VAL A 93 19.57 -9.18 -4.02
CA VAL A 93 18.96 -10.51 -3.80
C VAL A 93 17.67 -10.65 -4.59
N ILE A 94 16.80 -9.63 -4.55
CA ILE A 94 15.53 -9.62 -5.29
C ILE A 94 15.78 -9.76 -6.80
N LEU A 95 16.75 -9.01 -7.33
CA LEU A 95 17.11 -9.08 -8.76
C LEU A 95 17.72 -10.43 -9.13
N GLN A 96 18.55 -11.03 -8.26
CA GLN A 96 19.08 -12.37 -8.49
C GLN A 96 17.97 -13.43 -8.57
N MET A 97 17.00 -13.37 -7.66
CA MET A 97 15.83 -14.25 -7.69
C MET A 97 14.98 -14.02 -8.95
N ALA A 98 14.75 -12.76 -9.34
CA ALA A 98 13.98 -12.42 -10.52
C ALA A 98 14.59 -13.03 -11.80
N VAL A 99 15.92 -12.97 -11.94
CA VAL A 99 16.63 -13.61 -13.06
C VAL A 99 16.42 -15.12 -13.03
N VAL A 100 16.59 -15.77 -11.88
CA VAL A 100 16.38 -17.23 -11.75
C VAL A 100 14.95 -17.65 -12.06
N LEU A 101 13.94 -16.86 -11.67
CA LEU A 101 12.53 -17.17 -11.93
C LEU A 101 12.10 -16.93 -13.38
N THR A 102 12.89 -16.17 -14.15
CA THR A 102 12.58 -15.85 -15.55
C THR A 102 13.10 -16.91 -16.53
N TYR A 103 14.13 -17.67 -16.15
CA TYR A 103 14.78 -18.72 -16.95
C TYR A 103 14.37 -20.12 -16.51
#